data_AF-K9REF0-F1
#
_entry.id   AF-K9REF0-F1
#
_cell.length_a   1.000
_cell.length_b   1.000
_cell.length_c   1.000
_cell.angle_alpha   90.00
_cell.angle_beta   90.00
_cell.angle_gamma   90.00
#
_symmetry.space_group_name_H-M   'P 1'
#
loop_
_entity.id
_entity.type
_entity.pdbx_description
1 polymer ?
#
loop_
_entity_poly.entity_id
_entity_poly.type
_entity_poly.pdbx_seq_one_letter_code
_entity_poly.pdbx_strand_id
1 'polypeptide(L)'
;MWKNFYIKPGEIGILYNRSDFKKILTSGTYTYFGRFWRVETFDLKQPEANIENLELLLRDNAEELQEHLLVVRTDFSQAALVRIGQKWITVLPNQLRAFWRGFIEVEADIFNLEESLELATQFVQQLRGFNFSGIKKILVKEYEIGLLYVQNNFVRPLEPGEYAFWAIDKEITYYAMSRLMHNPQFPLEEVLIERHPEFVTAYCETVQTVAQQVAIVRYQGKAIAILPPTSRKLFWQGVDVEVVDISSNPKLSTALVTELVSGLPETVNLSRSCLHVCQVPAQHIGLLYINQEYQTVLESGIHAWWVFGRSFRSEAIDLRLQNMEVSGQDILSKDKVPLRLNLTAGFRIRDALTARNGLSDFIGYLYKELQFALRAAVGEKNLDELLEDKGAIDISIAEYIRPKAAEYGIEIDSVGVKDIILPGEIKTILSKVVEAEKSAQANVVRRREETAATRSMLNTARVMEDNPVALRLKELEVLERISEKIEKIQVNGSLDSILTELIQINRS
;
A
#
# COMPACT_ATOMS: atom_id res chain seq x y z
N MET A 1 79.20 -54.37 8.71
CA MET A 1 77.98 -54.64 7.91
C MET A 1 77.69 -53.38 7.13
N TRP A 2 77.79 -53.44 5.80
CA TRP A 2 77.53 -52.32 4.90
C TRP A 2 76.02 -52.20 4.68
N LYS A 3 75.48 -50.98 4.76
CA LYS A 3 74.09 -50.66 4.41
C LYS A 3 74.09 -49.82 3.13
N ASN A 4 73.29 -50.24 2.16
CA ASN A 4 73.08 -49.51 0.92
C ASN A 4 71.72 -48.81 0.97
N PHE A 5 71.71 -47.52 0.65
CA PHE A 5 70.50 -46.71 0.54
C PHE A 5 70.40 -46.21 -0.90
N TYR A 6 69.26 -46.45 -1.54
CA TYR A 6 68.97 -45.98 -2.88
C TYR A 6 67.91 -44.89 -2.80
N ILE A 7 68.22 -43.72 -3.34
CA ILE A 7 67.33 -42.56 -3.39
C ILE A 7 66.95 -42.36 -4.86
N LYS A 8 65.65 -42.41 -5.16
CA LYS A 8 65.19 -42.34 -6.56
C LYS A 8 65.44 -40.94 -7.14
N PRO A 9 65.53 -40.82 -8.47
CA PRO A 9 65.45 -39.52 -9.13
C PRO A 9 64.16 -38.79 -8.75
N GLY A 10 64.28 -37.56 -8.26
CA GLY A 10 63.14 -36.78 -7.74
C GLY A 10 62.83 -36.97 -6.26
N GLU A 11 63.63 -37.77 -5.53
CA GLU A 11 63.57 -37.87 -4.06
C GLU A 11 64.83 -37.24 -3.42
N ILE A 12 64.71 -36.76 -2.19
CA ILE A 12 65.83 -36.39 -1.32
C ILE A 12 65.82 -37.29 -0.08
N GLY A 13 66.99 -37.75 0.35
CA GLY A 13 67.15 -38.53 1.57
C GLY A 13 67.82 -37.71 2.68
N ILE A 14 67.26 -37.69 3.88
CA ILE A 14 67.94 -37.20 5.07
C ILE A 14 68.62 -38.38 5.77
N LEU A 15 69.96 -38.34 5.90
CA LEU A 15 70.75 -39.39 6.52
C LEU A 15 70.92 -39.13 8.03
N TYR A 16 70.53 -40.12 8.82
CA TYR A 16 70.71 -40.15 10.27
C TYR A 16 71.68 -41.26 10.68
N ASN A 17 72.46 -41.01 11.73
CA ASN A 17 73.25 -42.03 12.42
C ASN A 17 73.02 -41.92 13.91
N ARG A 18 72.49 -42.99 14.53
CA ARG A 18 72.06 -42.98 15.94
C ARG A 18 71.10 -41.82 16.27
N SER A 19 70.22 -41.50 15.33
CA SER A 19 69.25 -40.39 15.40
C SER A 19 69.84 -38.98 15.27
N ASP A 20 71.16 -38.83 15.13
CA ASP A 20 71.76 -37.55 14.78
C ASP A 20 71.75 -37.35 13.26
N PHE A 21 71.39 -36.15 12.81
CA PHE A 21 71.56 -35.74 11.41
C PHE A 21 73.03 -35.83 11.00
N LYS A 22 73.27 -36.28 9.76
CA LYS A 22 74.62 -36.37 9.19
C LYS A 22 74.77 -35.69 7.84
N LYS A 23 73.79 -35.83 6.94
CA LYS A 23 73.89 -35.28 5.59
C LYS A 23 72.56 -35.32 4.84
N ILE A 24 72.33 -34.36 3.94
CA ILE A 24 71.32 -34.47 2.88
C ILE A 24 71.91 -35.23 1.68
N LEU A 25 71.18 -36.24 1.21
CA LEU A 25 71.56 -37.09 0.10
C LEU A 25 70.64 -36.80 -1.10
N THR A 26 71.24 -36.38 -2.22
CA THR A 26 70.56 -36.23 -3.51
C THR A 26 70.38 -37.59 -4.19
N SER A 27 69.63 -37.67 -5.29
CA SER A 27 69.41 -38.93 -6.01
C SER A 27 70.70 -39.71 -6.31
N GLY A 28 70.73 -40.99 -5.96
CA GLY A 28 71.92 -41.84 -6.09
C GLY A 28 71.92 -43.04 -5.14
N THR A 29 72.96 -43.87 -5.26
CA THR A 29 73.18 -45.03 -4.38
C THR A 29 74.31 -44.70 -3.41
N TYR A 30 74.01 -44.76 -2.10
CA TYR A 30 74.98 -44.48 -1.04
C TYR A 30 75.20 -45.70 -0.18
N THR A 31 76.46 -45.94 0.18
CA THR A 31 76.87 -47.10 0.97
C THR A 31 77.59 -46.64 2.23
N TYR A 32 77.01 -46.95 3.40
CA TYR A 32 77.57 -46.57 4.70
C TYR A 32 77.93 -47.80 5.54
N PHE A 33 79.05 -47.73 6.25
CA PHE A 33 79.51 -48.79 7.14
C PHE A 33 78.96 -48.59 8.56
N GLY A 34 78.18 -49.55 9.06
CA GLY A 34 77.63 -49.51 10.43
C GLY A 34 76.16 -49.93 10.53
N ARG A 35 75.71 -50.29 11.74
CA ARG A 35 74.33 -50.78 11.96
C ARG A 35 73.31 -49.66 12.18
N PHE A 36 73.74 -48.50 12.64
CA PHE A 36 72.87 -47.42 13.14
C PHE A 36 72.53 -46.32 12.11
N TRP A 37 72.85 -46.54 10.83
CA TRP A 37 72.45 -45.66 9.74
C TRP A 37 70.98 -45.88 9.34
N ARG A 38 70.26 -44.77 9.15
CA ARG A 38 68.86 -44.69 8.68
C ARG A 38 68.75 -43.54 7.68
N VAL A 39 67.97 -43.71 6.62
CA VAL A 39 67.66 -42.64 5.66
C VAL A 39 66.15 -42.47 5.62
N GLU A 40 65.69 -41.22 5.69
CA GLU A 40 64.29 -40.85 5.46
C GLU A 40 64.18 -40.16 4.10
N THR A 41 63.36 -40.70 3.22
CA THR A 41 63.22 -40.24 1.84
C THR A 41 61.97 -39.38 1.69
N PHE A 42 62.12 -38.23 1.05
CA PHE A 42 61.06 -37.26 0.77
C PHE A 42 60.92 -37.10 -0.75
N ASP A 43 59.68 -37.08 -1.24
CA ASP A 43 59.38 -36.84 -2.65
C ASP A 43 59.41 -35.34 -2.94
N LEU A 44 60.28 -34.89 -3.84
CA LEU A 44 60.39 -33.47 -4.22
C LEU A 44 59.16 -32.95 -4.99
N LYS A 45 58.29 -33.84 -5.47
CA LYS A 45 56.97 -33.45 -6.00
C LYS A 45 56.04 -32.92 -4.91
N GLN A 46 56.30 -33.27 -3.65
CA GLN A 46 55.65 -32.65 -2.50
C GLN A 46 56.52 -31.46 -2.03
N PRO A 47 56.06 -30.23 -2.25
CA PRO A 47 56.89 -29.04 -2.04
C PRO A 47 57.16 -28.75 -0.57
N GLU A 48 56.29 -29.19 0.34
CA GLU A 48 56.45 -29.03 1.77
C GLU A 48 57.27 -30.18 2.38
N ALA A 49 58.33 -29.82 3.10
CA ALA A 49 59.20 -30.73 3.81
C ALA A 49 58.64 -31.00 5.21
N ASN A 50 57.75 -31.98 5.32
CA ASN A 50 57.20 -32.41 6.61
C ASN A 50 58.21 -33.31 7.36
N ILE A 51 59.25 -32.68 7.93
CA ILE A 51 60.34 -33.35 8.63
C ILE A 51 60.02 -33.41 10.13
N GLU A 52 60.09 -34.60 10.74
CA GLU A 52 59.94 -34.75 12.18
C GLU A 52 61.07 -34.02 12.94
N ASN A 53 60.72 -33.25 13.98
CA ASN A 53 61.67 -32.46 14.78
C ASN A 53 62.51 -31.44 13.99
N LEU A 54 61.93 -30.83 12.96
CA LEU A 54 62.56 -29.78 12.14
C LEU A 54 63.28 -28.69 12.97
N GLU A 55 62.69 -28.25 14.10
CA GLU A 55 63.30 -27.25 14.99
C GLU A 55 64.67 -27.67 15.51
N LEU A 56 64.80 -28.93 15.94
CA LEU A 56 66.03 -29.48 16.50
C LEU A 56 67.09 -29.65 15.40
N LEU A 57 66.67 -30.05 14.21
CA LEU A 57 67.54 -30.17 13.04
C LEU A 57 68.11 -28.84 12.59
N LEU A 58 67.29 -27.79 12.56
CA LEU A 58 67.73 -26.45 12.18
C LEU A 58 68.67 -25.83 13.21
N ARG A 59 68.51 -26.14 14.50
CA ARG A 59 69.39 -25.61 15.55
C ARG A 59 70.84 -26.04 15.36
N ASP A 60 71.04 -27.32 15.02
CA ASP A 60 72.37 -27.92 15.01
C ASP A 60 73.01 -27.91 13.62
N ASN A 61 72.23 -27.80 12.54
CA ASN A 61 72.71 -27.96 11.15
C ASN A 61 72.09 -26.95 10.15
N ALA A 62 71.81 -25.71 10.58
CA ALA A 62 71.13 -24.70 9.74
C ALA A 62 71.76 -24.48 8.36
N GLU A 63 73.10 -24.37 8.28
CA GLU A 63 73.81 -24.00 7.05
C GLU A 63 73.63 -25.05 5.94
N GLU A 64 73.81 -26.34 6.26
CA GLU A 64 73.65 -27.44 5.29
C GLU A 64 72.18 -27.63 4.86
N LEU A 65 71.23 -27.32 5.75
CA LEU A 65 69.81 -27.41 5.46
C LEU A 65 69.32 -26.25 4.58
N GLN A 66 69.83 -25.03 4.74
CA GLN A 66 69.42 -23.85 3.96
C GLN A 66 69.76 -23.95 2.46
N GLU A 67 70.78 -24.72 2.09
CA GLU A 67 71.12 -24.98 0.68
C GLU A 67 69.99 -25.74 -0.04
N HIS A 68 69.28 -26.61 0.69
CA HIS A 68 68.27 -27.51 0.14
C HIS A 68 66.83 -27.19 0.58
N LEU A 69 66.65 -26.36 1.62
CA LEU A 69 65.35 -26.00 2.19
C LEU A 69 65.18 -24.48 2.25
N LEU A 70 64.01 -23.99 1.84
CA LEU A 70 63.51 -22.69 2.23
C LEU A 70 62.76 -22.86 3.55
N VAL A 71 63.33 -22.35 4.64
CA VAL A 71 62.70 -22.36 5.96
C VAL A 71 61.99 -21.03 6.17
N VAL A 72 60.69 -21.11 6.43
CA VAL A 72 59.84 -19.96 6.75
C VAL A 72 59.46 -20.06 8.22
N ARG A 73 60.04 -19.18 9.01
CA ARG A 73 59.72 -19.03 10.43
C ARG A 73 58.94 -17.74 10.60
N THR A 74 57.76 -17.84 11.20
CA THR A 74 56.90 -16.70 11.52
C THR A 74 56.80 -16.54 13.03
N ASP A 75 56.96 -15.30 13.51
CA ASP A 75 56.73 -14.95 14.92
C ASP A 75 55.23 -14.75 15.22
N PHE A 76 54.88 -14.32 16.43
CA PHE A 76 53.48 -14.11 16.87
C PHE A 76 52.73 -13.01 16.11
N SER A 77 53.44 -12.03 15.55
CA SER A 77 52.89 -10.91 14.77
C SER A 77 53.26 -10.97 13.29
N GLN A 78 53.77 -12.11 12.82
CA GLN A 78 54.17 -12.26 11.42
C GLN A 78 53.34 -13.33 10.73
N ALA A 79 53.02 -13.10 9.46
CA ALA A 79 52.46 -14.12 8.58
C ALA A 79 53.28 -14.16 7.29
N ALA A 80 53.31 -15.28 6.59
CA ALA A 80 54.04 -15.37 5.33
C ALA A 80 53.17 -15.88 4.19
N LEU A 81 53.45 -15.38 2.98
CA LEU A 81 52.97 -15.95 1.73
C LEU A 81 54.10 -16.70 1.07
N VAL A 82 53.88 -17.98 0.79
CA VAL A 82 54.85 -18.85 0.13
C VAL A 82 54.32 -19.19 -1.25
N ARG A 83 55.05 -18.75 -2.29
CA ARG A 83 54.79 -19.11 -3.68
C ARG A 83 55.50 -20.42 -3.98
N ILE A 84 54.76 -21.41 -4.47
CA ILE A 84 55.26 -22.73 -4.83
C ILE A 84 54.86 -23.00 -6.29
N GLY A 85 55.76 -22.66 -7.22
CA GLY A 85 55.45 -22.65 -8.65
C GLY A 85 54.26 -21.73 -8.95
N GLN A 86 53.13 -22.31 -9.37
CA GLN A 86 51.88 -21.58 -9.65
C GLN A 86 50.89 -21.56 -8.48
N LYS A 87 51.23 -22.20 -7.35
CA LYS A 87 50.37 -22.26 -6.16
C LYS A 87 50.88 -21.32 -5.07
N TRP A 88 49.98 -20.91 -4.20
CA TRP A 88 50.28 -20.07 -3.05
C TRP A 88 49.81 -20.76 -1.77
N ILE A 89 50.58 -20.61 -0.71
CA ILE A 89 50.26 -21.12 0.63
C ILE A 89 50.48 -19.99 1.64
N THR A 90 49.56 -19.86 2.59
CA THR A 90 49.74 -18.98 3.75
C THR A 90 50.38 -19.74 4.91
N VAL A 91 51.32 -19.10 5.59
CA VAL A 91 51.89 -19.54 6.86
C VAL A 91 51.37 -18.58 7.93
N LEU A 92 50.62 -19.13 8.89
CA LEU A 92 50.00 -18.35 9.97
C LEU A 92 51.04 -18.01 11.03
N PRO A 93 50.77 -17.04 11.92
CA PRO A 93 51.67 -16.68 13.01
C PRO A 93 52.07 -17.86 13.90
N ASN A 94 53.29 -17.77 14.43
CA ASN A 94 53.90 -18.78 15.30
C ASN A 94 53.98 -20.18 14.63
N GLN A 95 54.31 -20.21 13.35
CA GLN A 95 54.55 -21.45 12.60
C GLN A 95 55.97 -21.49 12.03
N LEU A 96 56.53 -22.70 12.03
CA LEU A 96 57.75 -23.05 11.34
C LEU A 96 57.42 -24.06 10.23
N ARG A 97 57.70 -23.70 8.99
CA ARG A 97 57.51 -24.59 7.84
C ARG A 97 58.76 -24.60 6.98
N ALA A 98 59.06 -25.74 6.38
CA ALA A 98 60.17 -25.90 5.46
C ALA A 98 59.67 -26.38 4.09
N PHE A 99 60.30 -25.89 3.03
CA PHE A 99 59.95 -26.22 1.65
C PHE A 99 61.20 -26.62 0.87
N TRP A 100 61.11 -27.66 0.05
CA TRP A 100 62.25 -28.15 -0.73
C TRP A 100 62.62 -27.19 -1.86
N ARG A 101 63.91 -26.86 -1.98
CA ARG A 101 64.46 -26.08 -3.09
C ARG A 101 64.88 -27.00 -4.24
N GLY A 102 64.66 -26.56 -5.48
CA GLY A 102 65.30 -27.14 -6.68
C GLY A 102 64.37 -27.86 -7.66
N PHE A 103 63.29 -28.52 -7.22
CA PHE A 103 62.33 -29.17 -8.14
C PHE A 103 61.17 -28.26 -8.52
N ILE A 104 60.64 -27.51 -7.56
CA ILE A 104 59.63 -26.46 -7.76
C ILE A 104 60.24 -25.17 -7.22
N GLU A 105 60.06 -24.06 -7.93
CA GLU A 105 60.49 -22.75 -7.46
C GLU A 105 59.67 -22.34 -6.23
N VAL A 106 60.35 -22.09 -5.11
CA VAL A 106 59.72 -21.67 -3.86
C VAL A 106 60.29 -20.33 -3.40
N GLU A 107 59.40 -19.36 -3.23
CA GLU A 107 59.70 -18.03 -2.69
C GLU A 107 58.79 -17.77 -1.48
N ALA A 108 59.28 -17.03 -0.49
CA ALA A 108 58.51 -16.69 0.69
C ALA A 108 58.69 -15.21 1.05
N ASP A 109 57.57 -14.54 1.25
CA ASP A 109 57.49 -13.15 1.72
C ASP A 109 56.87 -13.14 3.11
N ILE A 110 57.57 -12.55 4.08
CA ILE A 110 57.12 -12.42 5.47
C ILE A 110 56.56 -11.01 5.68
N PHE A 111 55.39 -10.93 6.30
CA PHE A 111 54.65 -9.69 6.57
C PHE A 111 54.51 -9.49 8.07
N ASN A 112 54.75 -8.25 8.54
CA ASN A 112 54.51 -7.84 9.91
C ASN A 112 53.08 -7.29 10.05
N LEU A 113 52.24 -8.01 10.81
CA LEU A 113 50.82 -7.71 11.03
C LEU A 113 50.58 -6.54 12.00
N GLU A 114 51.61 -6.10 12.74
CA GLU A 114 51.53 -4.91 13.58
C GLU A 114 51.73 -3.62 12.77
N GLU A 115 52.58 -3.67 11.73
CA GLU A 115 52.88 -2.52 10.89
C GLU A 115 51.80 -2.28 9.83
N SER A 116 51.39 -3.33 9.12
CA SER A 116 50.34 -3.24 8.11
C SER A 116 49.58 -4.56 7.98
N LEU A 117 48.26 -4.46 8.03
CA LEU A 117 47.37 -5.58 7.72
C LEU A 117 47.11 -5.69 6.21
N GLU A 118 47.47 -4.68 5.42
CA GLU A 118 47.19 -4.60 4.00
C GLU A 118 48.31 -5.22 3.16
N LEU A 119 47.93 -6.09 2.23
CA LEU A 119 48.84 -6.66 1.24
C LEU A 119 49.07 -5.67 0.10
N ALA A 120 50.33 -5.51 -0.31
CA ALA A 120 50.68 -4.68 -1.45
C ALA A 120 49.98 -5.15 -2.74
N THR A 121 49.63 -4.21 -3.62
CA THR A 121 48.84 -4.44 -4.84
C THR A 121 49.41 -5.54 -5.74
N GLN A 122 50.73 -5.69 -5.79
CA GLN A 122 51.41 -6.76 -6.54
C GLN A 122 50.93 -8.16 -6.11
N PHE A 123 50.78 -8.39 -4.81
CA PHE A 123 50.30 -9.65 -4.27
C PHE A 123 48.81 -9.81 -4.54
N VAL A 124 48.01 -8.75 -4.39
CA VAL A 124 46.57 -8.81 -4.64
C VAL A 124 46.26 -9.31 -6.06
N GLN A 125 46.99 -8.82 -7.07
CA GLN A 125 46.83 -9.25 -8.46
C GLN A 125 47.24 -10.71 -8.68
N GLN A 126 48.36 -11.14 -8.10
CA GLN A 126 48.87 -12.51 -8.24
C GLN A 126 48.00 -13.53 -7.50
N LEU A 127 47.34 -13.11 -6.43
CA LEU A 127 46.49 -13.95 -5.60
C LEU A 127 45.08 -14.14 -6.19
N ARG A 128 44.73 -13.52 -7.32
CA ARG A 128 43.39 -13.64 -7.95
C ARG A 128 43.00 -15.11 -8.18
N GLY A 129 41.75 -15.45 -7.84
CA GLY A 129 41.20 -16.80 -8.03
C GLY A 129 41.54 -17.83 -6.93
N PHE A 130 42.42 -17.49 -5.99
CA PHE A 130 42.74 -18.37 -4.86
C PHE A 130 42.01 -17.95 -3.57
N ASN A 131 41.59 -18.91 -2.74
CA ASN A 131 41.08 -18.64 -1.40
C ASN A 131 42.13 -19.04 -0.37
N PHE A 132 42.44 -18.13 0.56
CA PHE A 132 43.44 -18.34 1.59
C PHE A 132 42.82 -18.23 2.96
N SER A 133 43.25 -19.09 3.89
CA SER A 133 42.96 -18.91 5.31
C SER A 133 43.70 -17.67 5.83
N GLY A 134 42.99 -16.83 6.58
CA GLY A 134 43.57 -15.64 7.21
C GLY A 134 43.72 -14.42 6.30
N ILE A 135 43.30 -14.46 5.03
CA ILE A 135 43.29 -13.29 4.14
C ILE A 135 41.88 -13.00 3.68
N LYS A 136 41.41 -11.77 3.91
CA LYS A 136 40.14 -11.26 3.43
C LYS A 136 40.36 -10.38 2.22
N LYS A 137 39.79 -10.77 1.09
CA LYS A 137 39.81 -10.01 -0.16
C LYS A 137 38.60 -9.10 -0.25
N ILE A 138 38.82 -7.87 -0.68
CA ILE A 138 37.81 -6.83 -0.79
C ILE A 138 37.91 -6.25 -2.20
N LEU A 139 36.78 -6.25 -2.91
CA LEU A 139 36.66 -5.61 -4.22
C LEU A 139 35.73 -4.40 -4.06
N VAL A 140 36.26 -3.21 -4.34
CA VAL A 140 35.49 -1.96 -4.38
C VAL A 140 35.30 -1.61 -5.85
N LYS A 141 34.05 -1.54 -6.30
CA LYS A 141 33.72 -1.21 -7.70
C LYS A 141 33.88 0.28 -7.96
N GLU A 142 33.96 0.67 -9.23
CA GLU A 142 34.15 2.06 -9.67
C GLU A 142 33.11 3.05 -9.14
N TYR A 143 31.86 2.61 -8.98
CA TYR A 143 30.75 3.43 -8.48
C TYR A 143 30.56 3.32 -6.96
N GLU A 144 31.45 2.61 -6.24
CA GLU A 144 31.38 2.36 -4.81
C GLU A 144 32.58 3.00 -4.09
N ILE A 145 32.41 3.24 -2.80
CA ILE A 145 33.49 3.53 -1.87
C ILE A 145 33.41 2.51 -0.73
N GLY A 146 34.53 1.86 -0.41
CA GLY A 146 34.59 0.91 0.68
C GLY A 146 34.91 1.64 1.98
N LEU A 147 34.18 1.38 3.06
CA LEU A 147 34.55 1.86 4.38
C LEU A 147 35.21 0.72 5.14
N LEU A 148 36.52 0.84 5.44
CA LEU A 148 37.28 -0.18 6.13
C LEU A 148 37.17 0.00 7.65
N TYR A 149 36.79 -1.08 8.33
CA TYR A 149 36.72 -1.15 9.78
C TYR A 149 37.63 -2.27 10.28
N VAL A 150 38.42 -1.96 11.31
CA VAL A 150 39.27 -2.93 12.00
C VAL A 150 38.84 -2.96 13.46
N GLN A 151 38.47 -4.14 13.96
CA GLN A 151 37.88 -4.31 15.30
C GLN A 151 36.72 -3.33 15.54
N ASN A 152 35.86 -3.18 14.53
CA ASN A 152 34.71 -2.27 14.52
C ASN A 152 35.02 -0.76 14.66
N ASN A 153 36.28 -0.35 14.54
CA ASN A 153 36.68 1.05 14.44
C ASN A 153 36.93 1.42 12.99
N PHE A 154 36.39 2.56 12.56
CA PHE A 154 36.65 3.09 11.22
C PHE A 154 38.14 3.44 11.10
N VAL A 155 38.77 2.97 10.02
CA VAL A 155 40.19 3.23 9.75
C VAL A 155 40.35 4.25 8.63
N ARG A 156 39.81 3.93 7.44
CA ARG A 156 39.90 4.79 6.25
C ARG A 156 38.89 4.39 5.17
N PRO A 157 38.55 5.29 4.25
CA PRO A 157 37.89 4.92 3.00
C PRO A 157 38.85 4.17 2.05
N LEU A 158 38.28 3.28 1.25
CA LEU A 158 38.91 2.53 0.18
C LEU A 158 38.35 3.05 -1.15
N GLU A 159 39.23 3.61 -1.99
CA GLU A 159 38.91 3.98 -3.37
C GLU A 159 38.69 2.73 -4.24
N PRO A 160 38.04 2.84 -5.41
CA PRO A 160 37.83 1.71 -6.31
C PRO A 160 39.10 0.91 -6.58
N GLY A 161 39.03 -0.40 -6.40
CA GLY A 161 40.19 -1.27 -6.49
C GLY A 161 40.02 -2.62 -5.80
N GLU A 162 41.03 -3.47 -5.97
CA GLU A 162 41.14 -4.74 -5.27
C GLU A 162 42.12 -4.60 -4.11
N TYR A 163 41.67 -5.01 -2.93
CA TYR A 163 42.46 -5.01 -1.71
C TYR A 163 42.45 -6.40 -1.09
N ALA A 164 43.52 -6.73 -0.35
CA ALA A 164 43.56 -7.93 0.46
C ALA A 164 44.18 -7.59 1.82
N PHE A 165 43.54 -8.07 2.88
CA PHE A 165 43.97 -7.80 4.24
C PHE A 165 44.13 -9.08 5.05
N TRP A 166 45.12 -9.11 5.94
CA TRP A 166 45.29 -10.16 6.92
C TRP A 166 44.23 -10.08 8.01
N ALA A 167 43.37 -11.09 8.09
CA ALA A 167 42.28 -11.21 9.05
C ALA A 167 42.51 -12.45 9.94
N ILE A 168 43.61 -12.45 10.69
CA ILE A 168 44.05 -13.57 11.54
C ILE A 168 43.71 -13.29 13.00
N ASP A 169 44.26 -12.22 13.55
CA ASP A 169 44.14 -11.77 14.94
C ASP A 169 43.14 -10.61 15.11
N LYS A 170 42.94 -9.84 14.04
CA LYS A 170 42.03 -8.70 14.00
C LYS A 170 40.87 -8.98 13.06
N GLU A 171 39.67 -8.62 13.53
CA GLU A 171 38.48 -8.67 12.69
C GLU A 171 38.49 -7.50 11.71
N ILE A 172 38.35 -7.82 10.42
CA ILE A 172 38.29 -6.85 9.33
C ILE A 172 36.89 -6.87 8.73
N THR A 173 36.18 -5.77 8.86
CA THR A 173 34.86 -5.57 8.26
C THR A 173 34.92 -4.46 7.22
N TYR A 174 34.07 -4.54 6.20
CA TYR A 174 33.96 -3.48 5.22
C TYR A 174 32.51 -3.30 4.79
N TYR A 175 32.18 -2.06 4.45
CA TYR A 175 30.87 -1.70 3.92
C TYR A 175 31.09 -1.02 2.57
N ALA A 176 30.61 -1.65 1.49
CA ALA A 176 30.62 -1.04 0.17
C ALA A 176 29.42 -0.12 0.02
N MET A 177 29.68 1.17 -0.17
CA MET A 177 28.66 2.20 -0.28
C MET A 177 28.61 2.71 -1.71
N SER A 178 27.43 2.66 -2.34
CA SER A 178 27.25 3.21 -3.69
C SER A 178 27.28 4.73 -3.67
N ARG A 179 28.12 5.33 -4.52
CA ARG A 179 28.16 6.78 -4.77
C ARG A 179 26.96 7.28 -5.58
N LEU A 180 26.24 6.36 -6.23
CA LEU A 180 25.05 6.71 -7.01
C LEU A 180 23.85 7.00 -6.09
N MET A 181 23.84 6.44 -4.87
CA MET A 181 22.79 6.66 -3.89
C MET A 181 23.16 7.80 -2.95
N HIS A 182 22.62 8.99 -3.20
CA HIS A 182 22.97 10.23 -2.47
C HIS A 182 22.41 10.31 -1.05
N ASN A 183 21.61 9.32 -0.63
CA ASN A 183 21.14 9.11 0.74
C ASN A 183 21.63 7.74 1.26
N PRO A 184 22.94 7.56 1.48
CA PRO A 184 23.49 6.34 2.04
C PRO A 184 23.03 6.11 3.49
N GLN A 185 23.16 4.87 3.96
CA GLN A 185 23.00 4.51 5.36
C GLN A 185 24.37 4.12 5.92
N PHE A 186 25.03 5.04 6.62
CA PHE A 186 26.38 4.80 7.11
C PHE A 186 26.35 3.95 8.39
N PRO A 187 27.34 3.05 8.59
CA PRO A 187 27.50 2.37 9.86
C PRO A 187 28.10 3.33 10.89
N LEU A 188 27.49 3.41 12.08
CA LEU A 188 27.93 4.25 13.19
C LEU A 188 28.12 5.73 12.77
N GLU A 189 27.10 6.33 12.14
CA GLU A 189 27.18 7.67 11.55
C GLU A 189 27.69 8.71 12.55
N GLU A 190 27.22 8.70 13.80
CA GLU A 190 27.65 9.62 14.85
C GLU A 190 29.16 9.56 15.11
N VAL A 191 29.73 8.35 15.11
CA VAL A 191 31.17 8.14 15.30
C VAL A 191 31.97 8.72 14.13
N LEU A 192 31.49 8.54 12.90
CA LEU A 192 32.12 9.14 11.72
C LEU A 192 32.11 10.66 11.80
N ILE A 193 30.99 11.25 12.25
CA ILE A 193 30.88 12.70 12.35
C ILE A 193 31.76 13.29 13.46
N GLU A 194 31.84 12.63 14.62
CA GLU A 194 32.56 13.17 15.78
C GLU A 194 34.07 12.86 15.75
N ARG A 195 34.46 11.67 15.30
CA ARG A 195 35.85 11.20 15.37
C ARG A 195 36.62 11.29 14.05
N HIS A 196 35.91 11.40 12.92
CA HIS A 196 36.53 11.41 11.58
C HIS A 196 36.05 12.58 10.70
N PRO A 197 36.21 13.85 11.16
CA PRO A 197 35.80 15.02 10.39
C PRO A 197 36.51 15.15 9.03
N GLU A 198 37.71 14.58 8.89
CA GLU A 198 38.46 14.51 7.64
C GLU A 198 37.71 13.71 6.56
N PHE A 199 37.10 12.58 6.93
CA PHE A 199 36.29 11.78 6.01
C PHE A 199 35.03 12.54 5.60
N VAL A 200 34.35 13.14 6.58
CA VAL A 200 33.14 13.92 6.33
C VAL A 200 33.43 15.07 5.38
N THR A 201 34.47 15.87 5.64
CA THR A 201 34.81 17.03 4.80
C THR A 201 35.23 16.64 3.38
N ALA A 202 35.82 15.46 3.20
CA ALA A 202 36.30 15.00 1.89
C ALA A 202 35.19 14.37 1.02
N TYR A 203 34.23 13.65 1.62
CA TYR A 203 33.27 12.84 0.85
C TYR A 203 31.80 13.16 1.13
N CYS A 204 31.48 13.71 2.30
CA CYS A 204 30.12 13.85 2.78
C CYS A 204 29.74 15.30 3.10
N GLU A 205 28.47 15.50 3.40
CA GLU A 205 27.93 16.72 3.98
C GLU A 205 27.07 16.32 5.19
N THR A 206 27.25 17.05 6.30
CA THR A 206 26.45 16.82 7.51
C THR A 206 25.25 17.74 7.51
N VAL A 207 24.05 17.15 7.52
CA VAL A 207 22.81 17.90 7.67
C VAL A 207 22.30 17.73 9.09
N GLN A 208 22.12 18.85 9.79
CA GLN A 208 21.64 18.88 11.15
C GLN A 208 20.43 19.80 11.26
N THR A 209 19.36 19.31 11.87
CA THR A 209 18.16 20.08 12.18
C THR A 209 18.11 20.44 13.66
N VAL A 210 17.61 21.64 13.95
CA VAL A 210 17.36 22.09 15.32
C VAL A 210 15.93 21.71 15.73
N ALA A 211 15.54 22.02 16.96
CA ALA A 211 14.15 21.91 17.40
C ALA A 211 13.22 22.72 16.46
N GLN A 212 12.07 22.14 16.12
CA GLN A 212 11.06 22.76 15.26
C GLN A 212 11.54 23.11 13.84
N GLN A 213 12.57 22.44 13.34
CA GLN A 213 13.00 22.54 11.94
C GLN A 213 12.92 21.19 11.24
N VAL A 214 12.49 21.20 9.99
CA VAL A 214 12.48 20.04 9.10
C VAL A 214 13.43 20.35 7.95
N ALA A 215 14.34 19.44 7.62
CA ALA A 215 15.19 19.62 6.44
C ALA A 215 14.71 18.69 5.32
N ILE A 216 14.54 19.25 4.12
CA ILE A 216 14.31 18.52 2.89
C ILE A 216 15.64 18.49 2.15
N VAL A 217 16.21 17.30 2.00
CA VAL A 217 17.47 17.10 1.28
C VAL A 217 17.16 16.68 -0.14
N ARG A 218 17.71 17.41 -1.10
CA ARG A 218 17.52 17.18 -2.53
C ARG A 218 18.84 16.86 -3.21
N TYR A 219 18.75 16.09 -4.28
CA TYR A 219 19.85 15.89 -5.20
C TYR A 219 19.32 16.10 -6.62
N GLN A 220 19.95 16.99 -7.38
CA GLN A 220 19.51 17.39 -8.73
C GLN A 220 18.04 17.84 -8.77
N GLY A 221 17.61 18.59 -7.74
CA GLY A 221 16.24 19.09 -7.62
C GLY A 221 15.19 18.05 -7.18
N LYS A 222 15.56 16.81 -6.91
CA LYS A 222 14.66 15.76 -6.41
C LYS A 222 14.88 15.49 -4.93
N ALA A 223 13.82 15.50 -4.12
CA ALA A 223 13.90 15.12 -2.71
C ALA A 223 14.29 13.64 -2.51
N ILE A 224 15.37 13.43 -1.76
CA ILE A 224 15.98 12.12 -1.44
C ILE A 224 15.91 11.78 0.06
N ALA A 225 15.71 12.77 0.92
CA ALA A 225 15.44 12.58 2.35
C ALA A 225 14.64 13.75 2.94
N ILE A 226 13.86 13.46 3.99
CA ILE A 226 13.23 14.45 4.86
C ILE A 226 13.69 14.12 6.27
N LEU A 227 14.34 15.08 6.91
CA LEU A 227 14.88 14.92 8.24
C LEU A 227 13.93 15.52 9.27
N PRO A 228 13.55 14.76 10.32
CA PRO A 228 12.74 15.28 11.41
C PRO A 228 13.53 16.33 12.22
N PRO A 229 12.86 17.10 13.10
CA PRO A 229 13.53 17.98 14.04
C PRO A 229 14.53 17.23 14.92
N THR A 230 15.58 17.94 15.35
CA THR A 230 16.65 17.39 16.23
C THR A 230 17.32 16.14 15.68
N SER A 231 17.51 16.05 14.36
CA SER A 231 18.22 14.95 13.73
C SER A 231 19.50 15.40 13.08
N ARG A 232 20.44 14.48 12.97
CA ARG A 232 21.73 14.68 12.32
C ARG A 232 21.98 13.48 11.43
N LYS A 233 22.30 13.72 10.16
CA LYS A 233 22.54 12.66 9.18
C LYS A 233 23.62 13.06 8.17
N LEU A 234 24.38 12.08 7.71
CA LEU A 234 25.36 12.24 6.63
C LEU A 234 24.76 11.94 5.26
N PHE A 235 25.13 12.77 4.28
CA PHE A 235 24.83 12.59 2.86
C PHE A 235 26.13 12.65 2.06
N TRP A 236 26.14 12.12 0.84
CA TRP A 236 27.25 12.40 -0.09
C TRP A 236 27.24 13.89 -0.47
N GLN A 237 28.41 14.43 -0.83
CA GLN A 237 28.53 15.81 -1.28
C GLN A 237 27.65 16.13 -2.51
N GLY A 238 27.25 17.40 -2.62
CA GLY A 238 26.44 17.90 -3.74
C GLY A 238 24.94 17.76 -3.53
N VAL A 239 24.49 17.66 -2.27
CA VAL A 239 23.08 17.72 -1.91
C VAL A 239 22.67 19.15 -1.58
N ASP A 240 21.46 19.52 -1.98
CA ASP A 240 20.85 20.80 -1.62
C ASP A 240 19.95 20.60 -0.41
N VAL A 241 20.10 21.43 0.62
CA VAL A 241 19.30 21.33 1.86
C VAL A 241 18.38 22.53 1.98
N GLU A 242 17.07 22.28 1.96
CA GLU A 242 16.06 23.28 2.30
C GLU A 242 15.59 23.05 3.75
N VAL A 243 15.81 24.03 4.62
CA VAL A 243 15.35 23.98 6.02
C VAL A 243 14.04 24.76 6.16
N VAL A 244 13.01 24.08 6.65
CA VAL A 244 11.67 24.62 6.89
C VAL A 244 11.45 24.75 8.39
N ASP A 245 11.16 25.96 8.84
CA ASP A 245 10.75 26.24 10.22
C ASP A 245 9.26 25.90 10.39
N ILE A 246 8.95 25.01 11.33
CA ILE A 246 7.59 24.54 11.63
C ILE A 246 7.03 25.12 12.93
N SER A 247 7.73 26.07 13.57
CA SER A 247 7.32 26.72 14.82
C SER A 247 5.96 27.42 14.68
N SER A 248 5.86 28.34 13.71
CA SER A 248 4.69 29.20 13.50
C SER A 248 3.61 28.56 12.62
N ASN A 249 4.01 27.84 11.56
CA ASN A 249 3.07 27.23 10.62
C ASN A 249 3.56 25.86 10.11
N PRO A 250 2.93 24.74 10.54
CA PRO A 250 3.29 23.42 10.02
C PRO A 250 2.79 23.15 8.59
N LYS A 251 1.99 24.05 8.00
CA LYS A 251 1.37 23.83 6.69
C LYS A 251 2.40 23.93 5.58
N LEU A 252 2.36 22.97 4.66
CA LEU A 252 3.21 22.98 3.47
C LEU A 252 2.73 24.06 2.48
N SER A 253 3.70 24.65 1.77
CA SER A 253 3.42 25.52 0.63
C SER A 253 2.86 24.71 -0.54
N THR A 254 2.14 25.37 -1.46
CA THR A 254 1.55 24.70 -2.64
C THR A 254 2.61 23.96 -3.48
N ALA A 255 3.80 24.55 -3.65
CA ALA A 255 4.91 23.91 -4.36
C ALA A 255 5.36 22.60 -3.69
N LEU A 256 5.50 22.60 -2.35
CA LEU A 256 5.87 21.42 -1.59
C LEU A 256 4.77 20.36 -1.58
N VAL A 257 3.49 20.75 -1.58
CA VAL A 257 2.38 19.80 -1.72
C VAL A 257 2.47 19.11 -3.09
N THR A 258 2.71 19.85 -4.17
CA THR A 258 2.84 19.28 -5.50
C THR A 258 4.01 18.29 -5.59
N GLU A 259 5.16 18.64 -5.01
CA GLU A 259 6.36 17.79 -4.99
C GLU A 259 6.20 16.55 -4.09
N LEU A 260 5.78 16.74 -2.84
CA LEU A 260 5.83 15.71 -1.81
C LEU A 260 4.58 14.84 -1.73
N VAL A 261 3.43 15.30 -2.21
CA VAL A 261 2.16 14.57 -2.10
C VAL A 261 1.72 14.01 -3.45
N SER A 262 1.87 14.79 -4.53
CA SER A 262 1.43 14.41 -5.89
C SER A 262 2.57 14.22 -6.89
N GLY A 263 3.83 14.25 -6.43
CA GLY A 263 5.01 14.17 -7.28
C GLY A 263 5.39 12.75 -7.68
N LEU A 264 6.70 12.50 -7.77
CA LEU A 264 7.22 11.18 -8.12
C LEU A 264 6.91 10.15 -7.03
N PRO A 265 6.59 8.88 -7.37
CA PRO A 265 6.23 7.85 -6.38
C PRO A 265 7.27 7.65 -5.27
N GLU A 266 8.55 7.73 -5.61
CA GLU A 266 9.65 7.62 -4.62
C GLU A 266 9.61 8.74 -3.59
N THR A 267 9.36 9.97 -4.02
CA THR A 267 9.26 11.16 -3.16
C THR A 267 8.00 11.11 -2.30
N VAL A 268 6.87 10.66 -2.87
CA VAL A 268 5.62 10.48 -2.12
C VAL A 268 5.75 9.39 -1.05
N ASN A 269 6.44 8.29 -1.36
CA ASN A 269 6.67 7.22 -0.38
C ASN A 269 7.55 7.69 0.78
N LEU A 270 8.54 8.54 0.50
CA LEU A 270 9.43 9.12 1.49
C LEU A 270 8.67 10.07 2.43
N SER A 271 7.79 10.92 1.90
CA SER A 271 7.08 11.94 2.67
C SER A 271 5.89 11.39 3.48
N ARG A 272 5.37 10.20 3.13
CA ARG A 272 4.14 9.63 3.69
C ARG A 272 4.13 9.50 5.22
N SER A 273 5.27 9.20 5.83
CA SER A 273 5.39 9.08 7.30
C SER A 273 5.60 10.43 8.00
N CYS A 274 5.94 11.47 7.25
CA CYS A 274 6.28 12.80 7.77
C CYS A 274 5.11 13.78 7.66
N LEU A 275 4.10 13.47 6.83
CA LEU A 275 3.02 14.37 6.46
C LEU A 275 1.64 13.88 6.89
N HIS A 276 0.83 14.80 7.39
CA HIS A 276 -0.62 14.63 7.49
C HIS A 276 -1.24 15.23 6.23
N VAL A 277 -1.89 14.41 5.40
CA VAL A 277 -2.50 14.87 4.15
C VAL A 277 -4.01 14.83 4.28
N CYS A 278 -4.66 15.95 3.99
CA CYS A 278 -6.11 16.06 3.90
C CYS A 278 -6.48 16.47 2.47
N GLN A 279 -7.19 15.60 1.78
CA GLN A 279 -7.81 15.92 0.50
C GLN A 279 -9.27 16.30 0.75
N VAL A 280 -9.62 17.54 0.43
CA VAL A 280 -10.98 18.06 0.49
C VAL A 280 -11.53 18.10 -0.94
N PRO A 281 -12.47 17.21 -1.30
CA PRO A 281 -13.06 17.21 -2.64
C PRO A 281 -13.79 18.52 -2.96
N ALA A 282 -14.14 18.72 -4.23
CA ALA A 282 -15.04 19.80 -4.61
C ALA A 282 -16.38 19.68 -3.86
N GLN A 283 -16.97 20.81 -3.48
CA GLN A 283 -18.24 20.89 -2.74
C GLN A 283 -18.21 20.24 -1.35
N HIS A 284 -17.01 19.95 -0.83
CA HIS A 284 -16.79 19.54 0.55
C HIS A 284 -16.05 20.65 1.29
N ILE A 285 -16.13 20.60 2.61
CA ILE A 285 -15.34 21.45 3.49
C ILE A 285 -14.56 20.58 4.47
N GLY A 286 -13.29 20.90 4.66
CA GLY A 286 -12.45 20.17 5.61
C GLY A 286 -12.45 20.85 6.97
N LEU A 287 -12.47 20.08 8.05
CA LEU A 287 -12.22 20.58 9.41
C LEU A 287 -10.86 20.07 9.87
N LEU A 288 -9.98 20.97 10.32
CA LEU A 288 -8.66 20.63 10.84
C LEU A 288 -8.65 20.71 12.37
N TYR A 289 -8.17 19.64 12.99
CA TYR A 289 -7.89 19.56 14.41
C TYR A 289 -6.41 19.28 14.64
N ILE A 290 -5.79 20.07 15.51
CA ILE A 290 -4.40 19.88 15.95
C ILE A 290 -4.42 19.66 17.45
N ASN A 291 -3.83 18.57 17.95
CA ASN A 291 -3.83 18.22 19.37
C ASN A 291 -5.24 18.16 19.98
N GLN A 292 -6.20 17.65 19.20
CA GLN A 292 -7.64 17.56 19.53
C GLN A 292 -8.37 18.91 19.62
N GLU A 293 -7.69 20.03 19.40
CA GLU A 293 -8.29 21.36 19.34
C GLU A 293 -8.62 21.73 17.89
N TYR A 294 -9.80 22.32 17.68
CA TYR A 294 -10.18 22.87 16.38
C TYR A 294 -9.30 24.06 16.03
N GLN A 295 -8.83 24.10 14.78
CA GLN A 295 -7.94 25.15 14.29
C GLN A 295 -8.60 26.01 13.21
N THR A 296 -8.98 25.38 12.09
CA THR A 296 -9.53 26.10 10.93
C THR A 296 -10.37 25.20 10.04
N VAL A 297 -11.21 25.87 9.25
CA VAL A 297 -11.88 25.30 8.08
C VAL A 297 -10.91 25.27 6.90
N LEU A 298 -11.03 24.23 6.06
CA LEU A 298 -10.23 24.00 4.87
C LEU A 298 -11.12 24.05 3.63
N GLU A 299 -10.69 24.83 2.64
CA GLU A 299 -11.31 24.87 1.32
C GLU A 299 -10.99 23.60 0.50
N SER A 300 -11.70 23.40 -0.61
CA SER A 300 -11.46 22.30 -1.54
C SER A 300 -10.03 22.33 -2.07
N GLY A 301 -9.35 21.19 -2.03
CA GLY A 301 -7.96 21.05 -2.45
C GLY A 301 -7.20 20.01 -1.63
N ILE A 302 -5.92 19.85 -1.94
CA ILE A 302 -5.00 19.02 -1.17
C ILE A 302 -4.25 19.92 -0.20
N HIS A 303 -4.36 19.64 1.08
CA HIS A 303 -3.63 20.33 2.14
C HIS A 303 -2.73 19.32 2.85
N ALA A 304 -1.51 19.72 3.19
CA ALA A 304 -0.57 18.88 3.91
C ALA A 304 0.13 19.65 5.03
N TRP A 305 0.47 18.95 6.11
CA TRP A 305 1.19 19.49 7.27
C TRP A 305 2.28 18.55 7.74
N TRP A 306 3.35 19.12 8.31
CA TRP A 306 4.38 18.35 9.01
C TRP A 306 3.85 17.78 10.34
N VAL A 307 3.97 16.46 10.53
CA VAL A 307 3.43 15.74 11.71
C VAL A 307 4.28 15.90 12.97
N PHE A 308 5.53 16.36 12.85
CA PHE A 308 6.51 16.30 13.94
C PHE A 308 6.05 17.06 15.20
N GLY A 309 5.87 16.33 16.30
CA GLY A 309 5.49 16.88 17.61
C GLY A 309 4.03 17.34 17.72
N ARG A 310 3.17 17.03 16.74
CA ARG A 310 1.76 17.43 16.73
C ARG A 310 0.88 16.27 16.26
N SER A 311 -0.29 16.12 16.87
CA SER A 311 -1.31 15.17 16.37
C SER A 311 -2.28 15.92 15.47
N PHE A 312 -2.49 15.40 14.25
CA PHE A 312 -3.40 15.98 13.28
C PHE A 312 -4.59 15.05 13.08
N ARG A 313 -5.78 15.64 12.98
CA ARG A 313 -6.99 14.97 12.54
C ARG A 313 -7.71 15.89 11.58
N SER A 314 -8.15 15.35 10.46
CA SER A 314 -8.92 16.11 9.48
C SER A 314 -10.12 15.30 9.01
N GLU A 315 -11.22 15.99 8.78
CA GLU A 315 -12.47 15.38 8.33
C GLU A 315 -13.06 16.23 7.21
N ALA A 316 -13.37 15.61 6.08
CA ALA A 316 -14.05 16.28 4.98
C ALA A 316 -15.55 16.00 5.07
N ILE A 317 -16.34 17.07 5.09
CA ILE A 317 -17.80 17.01 5.22
C ILE A 317 -18.41 17.46 3.89
N ASP A 318 -19.33 16.67 3.35
CA ASP A 318 -20.04 16.94 2.11
C ASP A 318 -21.14 18.00 2.34
N LEU A 319 -21.08 19.10 1.57
CA LEU A 319 -22.06 20.19 1.65
C LEU A 319 -23.23 20.03 0.66
N ARG A 320 -23.17 19.01 -0.21
CA ARG A 320 -24.20 18.76 -1.22
C ARG A 320 -25.51 18.30 -0.57
N LEU A 321 -26.60 18.43 -1.33
CA LEU A 321 -27.89 17.88 -0.97
C LEU A 321 -27.80 16.35 -0.92
N GLN A 322 -28.14 15.78 0.23
CA GLN A 322 -28.15 14.36 0.51
C GLN A 322 -29.58 13.93 0.81
N ASN A 323 -29.95 12.77 0.28
CA ASN A 323 -31.24 12.17 0.56
C ASN A 323 -31.08 11.08 1.63
N MET A 324 -31.95 11.14 2.63
CA MET A 324 -32.08 10.11 3.65
C MET A 324 -33.46 9.48 3.55
N GLU A 325 -33.52 8.16 3.65
CA GLU A 325 -34.78 7.42 3.69
C GLU A 325 -34.97 6.78 5.08
N VAL A 326 -36.11 7.02 5.69
CA VAL A 326 -36.57 6.42 6.94
C VAL A 326 -37.65 5.40 6.58
N SER A 327 -37.28 4.12 6.53
CA SER A 327 -38.18 3.06 6.09
C SER A 327 -38.75 2.25 7.27
N GLY A 328 -39.91 1.61 7.03
CA GLY A 328 -40.45 0.56 7.88
C GLY A 328 -40.94 1.04 9.25
N GLN A 329 -41.50 2.26 9.34
CA GLN A 329 -42.06 2.75 10.58
C GLN A 329 -43.47 2.22 10.79
N ASP A 330 -43.64 1.33 11.76
CA ASP A 330 -44.94 0.81 12.18
C ASP A 330 -45.56 1.78 13.21
N ILE A 331 -46.61 2.48 12.80
CA ILE A 331 -47.22 3.57 13.57
C ILE A 331 -48.75 3.38 13.60
N LEU A 332 -49.36 3.74 14.72
CA LEU A 332 -50.80 3.76 14.87
C LEU A 332 -51.34 5.16 14.54
N SER A 333 -52.31 5.25 13.64
CA SER A 333 -53.09 6.49 13.42
C SER A 333 -53.98 6.82 14.63
N LYS A 334 -54.55 8.02 14.64
CA LYS A 334 -55.47 8.47 15.70
C LYS A 334 -56.68 7.54 15.91
N ASP A 335 -57.17 6.94 14.82
CA ASP A 335 -58.29 5.97 14.84
C ASP A 335 -57.87 4.55 15.21
N LYS A 336 -56.64 4.37 15.71
CA LYS A 336 -56.07 3.09 16.12
C LYS A 336 -55.86 2.10 14.96
N VAL A 337 -55.68 2.59 13.74
CA VAL A 337 -55.32 1.74 12.60
C VAL A 337 -53.81 1.63 12.49
N PRO A 338 -53.23 0.41 12.47
CA PRO A 338 -51.79 0.22 12.28
C PRO A 338 -51.40 0.43 10.81
N LEU A 339 -50.34 1.22 10.60
CA LEU A 339 -49.83 1.62 9.29
C LEU A 339 -48.31 1.44 9.26
N ARG A 340 -47.78 1.00 8.12
CA ARG A 340 -46.34 1.00 7.87
C ARG A 340 -45.98 2.12 6.92
N LEU A 341 -45.08 3.00 7.34
CA LEU A 341 -44.75 4.23 6.63
C LEU A 341 -43.28 4.29 6.23
N ASN A 342 -43.03 4.83 5.05
CA ASN A 342 -41.70 5.20 4.57
C ASN A 342 -41.66 6.71 4.31
N LEU A 343 -40.57 7.35 4.70
CA LEU A 343 -40.35 8.79 4.53
C LEU A 343 -39.00 9.05 3.88
N THR A 344 -38.92 10.08 3.05
CA THR A 344 -37.66 10.58 2.52
C THR A 344 -37.46 12.04 2.93
N ALA A 345 -36.22 12.41 3.22
CA ALA A 345 -35.83 13.77 3.56
C ALA A 345 -34.55 14.15 2.82
N GLY A 346 -34.57 15.28 2.13
CA GLY A 346 -33.40 15.94 1.58
C GLY A 346 -32.81 16.91 2.59
N PHE A 347 -31.55 16.73 2.95
CA PHE A 347 -30.82 17.61 3.86
C PHE A 347 -29.46 17.99 3.29
N ARG A 348 -28.94 19.15 3.70
CA ARG A 348 -27.57 19.57 3.41
C ARG A 348 -26.96 20.26 4.63
N ILE A 349 -25.64 20.18 4.74
CA ILE A 349 -24.91 20.81 5.84
C ILE A 349 -24.56 22.23 5.40
N ARG A 350 -25.02 23.24 6.16
CA ARG A 350 -24.68 24.66 5.94
C ARG A 350 -23.45 25.06 6.74
N ASP A 351 -23.40 24.65 8.00
CA ASP A 351 -22.29 24.91 8.91
C ASP A 351 -21.76 23.60 9.48
N ALA A 352 -20.62 23.16 8.93
CA ALA A 352 -19.97 21.92 9.31
C ALA A 352 -19.38 21.94 10.72
N LEU A 353 -18.96 23.11 11.21
CA LEU A 353 -18.34 23.23 12.54
C LEU A 353 -19.41 23.04 13.63
N THR A 354 -20.54 23.73 13.48
CA THR A 354 -21.67 23.62 14.41
C THR A 354 -22.25 22.21 14.39
N ALA A 355 -22.42 21.60 13.22
CA ALA A 355 -22.90 20.23 13.09
C ALA A 355 -21.99 19.22 13.79
N ARG A 356 -20.67 19.36 13.64
CA ARG A 356 -19.69 18.41 14.21
C ARG A 356 -19.50 18.58 15.73
N ASN A 357 -19.53 19.82 16.22
CA ASN A 357 -19.37 20.09 17.64
C ASN A 357 -20.65 19.80 18.45
N GLY A 358 -21.82 20.02 17.85
CA GLY A 358 -23.10 19.77 18.52
C GLY A 358 -23.51 18.30 18.55
N LEU A 359 -23.16 17.51 17.52
CA LEU A 359 -23.60 16.12 17.38
C LEU A 359 -22.43 15.18 17.09
N SER A 360 -22.36 14.06 17.82
CA SER A 360 -21.39 13.00 17.55
C SER A 360 -21.66 12.30 16.21
N ASP A 361 -22.94 12.12 15.88
CA ASP A 361 -23.45 11.53 14.65
C ASP A 361 -24.71 12.30 14.20
N PHE A 362 -24.54 13.21 13.24
CA PHE A 362 -25.63 14.04 12.74
C PHE A 362 -26.63 13.24 11.88
N ILE A 363 -26.18 12.18 11.19
CA ILE A 363 -27.08 11.33 10.37
C ILE A 363 -27.99 10.54 11.30
N GLY A 364 -27.41 9.88 12.31
CA GLY A 364 -28.18 9.13 13.30
C GLY A 364 -29.12 10.00 14.13
N TYR A 365 -28.72 11.23 14.46
CA TYR A 365 -29.60 12.20 15.11
C TYR A 365 -30.78 12.58 14.20
N LEU A 366 -30.52 12.99 12.95
CA LEU A 366 -31.56 13.40 12.02
C LEU A 366 -32.54 12.25 11.72
N TYR A 367 -32.04 11.02 11.60
CA TYR A 367 -32.86 9.83 11.41
C TYR A 367 -33.84 9.62 12.56
N LYS A 368 -33.39 9.75 13.82
CA LYS A 368 -34.24 9.61 15.01
C LYS A 368 -35.27 10.73 15.11
N GLU A 369 -34.86 11.97 14.85
CA GLU A 369 -35.78 13.11 14.91
C GLU A 369 -36.87 13.04 13.84
N LEU A 370 -36.53 12.60 12.61
CA LEU A 370 -37.55 12.33 11.58
C LEU A 370 -38.51 11.20 11.97
N GLN A 371 -38.04 10.15 12.67
CA GLN A 371 -38.93 9.13 13.19
C GLN A 371 -39.91 9.69 14.23
N PHE A 372 -39.46 10.56 15.13
CA PHE A 372 -40.34 11.21 16.10
C PHE A 372 -41.33 12.16 15.44
N ALA A 373 -40.87 12.95 14.47
CA ALA A 373 -41.71 13.84 13.68
C ALA A 373 -42.80 13.07 12.93
N LEU A 374 -42.44 11.95 12.27
CA LEU A 374 -43.40 11.09 11.58
C LEU A 374 -44.43 10.48 12.55
N ARG A 375 -44.00 10.00 13.73
CA ARG A 375 -44.90 9.46 14.74
C ARG A 375 -45.88 10.50 15.28
N ALA A 376 -45.41 11.73 15.50
CA ALA A 376 -46.26 12.83 15.95
C ALA A 376 -47.30 13.20 14.88
N ALA A 377 -46.85 13.44 13.64
CA ALA A 377 -47.72 13.85 12.54
C ALA A 377 -48.82 12.81 12.22
N VAL A 378 -48.47 11.52 12.27
CA VAL A 378 -49.43 10.43 11.99
C VAL A 378 -50.35 10.15 13.18
N GLY A 379 -49.85 10.29 14.41
CA GLY A 379 -50.64 10.05 15.63
C GLY A 379 -51.76 11.06 15.86
N GLU A 380 -51.64 12.27 15.30
CA GLU A 380 -52.66 13.33 15.42
C GLU A 380 -53.75 13.27 14.35
N LYS A 381 -53.55 12.45 13.31
CA LYS A 381 -54.37 12.39 12.11
C LYS A 381 -55.15 11.08 12.00
N ASN A 382 -56.36 11.19 11.45
CA ASN A 382 -57.22 10.06 11.15
C ASN A 382 -56.75 9.36 9.86
N LEU A 383 -57.14 8.10 9.67
CA LEU A 383 -56.71 7.34 8.49
C LEU A 383 -57.11 8.01 7.17
N ASP A 384 -58.36 8.47 7.09
CA ASP A 384 -58.90 9.07 5.87
C ASP A 384 -58.16 10.37 5.54
N GLU A 385 -57.88 11.21 6.55
CA GLU A 385 -57.09 12.44 6.38
C GLU A 385 -55.67 12.15 5.84
N LEU A 386 -55.02 11.08 6.33
CA LEU A 386 -53.69 10.67 5.89
C LEU A 386 -53.68 10.18 4.43
N LEU A 387 -54.79 9.61 3.95
CA LEU A 387 -54.94 9.11 2.58
C LEU A 387 -55.37 10.22 1.60
N GLU A 388 -56.18 11.17 2.05
CA GLU A 388 -56.67 12.30 1.25
C GLU A 388 -55.62 13.40 1.07
N ASP A 389 -54.93 13.81 2.13
CA ASP A 389 -53.96 14.93 2.11
C ASP A 389 -52.58 14.52 2.65
N LYS A 390 -51.79 13.91 1.77
CA LYS A 390 -50.39 13.57 2.06
C LYS A 390 -49.53 14.82 2.28
N GLY A 391 -49.87 15.95 1.65
CA GLY A 391 -49.09 17.19 1.74
C GLY A 391 -49.15 17.83 3.13
N ALA A 392 -50.29 17.71 3.82
CA ALA A 392 -50.41 18.18 5.20
C ALA A 392 -49.44 17.46 6.16
N ILE A 393 -49.16 16.18 5.93
CA ILE A 393 -48.19 15.42 6.73
C ILE A 393 -46.78 15.96 6.50
N ASP A 394 -46.42 16.17 5.23
CA ASP A 394 -45.10 16.67 4.83
C ASP A 394 -44.80 18.04 5.47
N ILE A 395 -45.80 18.93 5.52
CA ILE A 395 -45.70 20.24 6.17
C ILE A 395 -45.48 20.09 7.68
N SER A 396 -46.29 19.27 8.36
CA SER A 396 -46.18 19.07 9.81
C SER A 396 -44.82 18.51 10.22
N ILE A 397 -44.30 17.54 9.44
CA ILE A 397 -42.98 16.97 9.68
C ILE A 397 -41.89 18.03 9.44
N ALA A 398 -42.01 18.82 8.36
CA ALA A 398 -41.08 19.88 8.04
C ALA A 398 -41.02 20.97 9.13
N GLU A 399 -42.17 21.39 9.68
CA GLU A 399 -42.27 22.37 10.77
C GLU A 399 -41.62 21.86 12.07
N TYR A 400 -41.71 20.55 12.33
CA TYR A 400 -41.07 19.94 13.50
C TYR A 400 -39.54 19.87 13.37
N ILE A 401 -39.03 19.43 12.20
CA ILE A 401 -37.61 19.11 12.03
C ILE A 401 -36.74 20.33 11.68
N ARG A 402 -37.27 21.29 10.90
CA ARG A 402 -36.52 22.47 10.46
C ARG A 402 -35.87 23.26 11.60
N PRO A 403 -36.59 23.65 12.68
CA PRO A 403 -35.97 24.44 13.75
C PRO A 403 -34.89 23.66 14.50
N LYS A 404 -35.10 22.36 14.75
CA LYS A 404 -34.12 21.51 15.43
C LYS A 404 -32.87 21.28 14.59
N ALA A 405 -33.04 21.02 13.29
CA ALA A 405 -31.92 20.82 12.37
C ALA A 405 -31.10 22.12 12.21
N ALA A 406 -31.76 23.27 12.15
CA ALA A 406 -31.13 24.58 12.02
C ALA A 406 -30.24 24.93 13.23
N GLU A 407 -30.61 24.50 14.45
CA GLU A 407 -29.79 24.67 15.66
C GLU A 407 -28.39 24.04 15.52
N TYR A 408 -28.29 22.94 14.76
CA TYR A 408 -27.03 22.24 14.49
C TYR A 408 -26.41 22.59 13.13
N GLY A 409 -26.87 23.64 12.45
CA GLY A 409 -26.31 24.05 11.15
C GLY A 409 -26.68 23.14 9.98
N ILE A 410 -27.74 22.34 10.11
CA ILE A 410 -28.27 21.45 9.07
C ILE A 410 -29.51 22.08 8.46
N GLU A 411 -29.57 22.16 7.13
CA GLU A 411 -30.73 22.65 6.40
C GLU A 411 -31.52 21.48 5.81
N ILE A 412 -32.81 21.47 6.07
CA ILE A 412 -33.76 20.51 5.49
C ILE A 412 -34.42 21.17 4.28
N ASP A 413 -34.13 20.64 3.10
CA ASP A 413 -34.63 21.16 1.82
C ASP A 413 -36.05 20.66 1.56
N SER A 414 -36.25 19.35 1.65
CA SER A 414 -37.53 18.68 1.42
C SER A 414 -37.74 17.52 2.39
N VAL A 415 -38.99 17.29 2.78
CA VAL A 415 -39.41 16.11 3.54
C VAL A 415 -40.72 15.63 2.94
N GLY A 416 -40.84 14.33 2.71
CA GLY A 416 -42.02 13.74 2.09
C GLY A 416 -42.28 12.31 2.55
N VAL A 417 -43.54 11.98 2.82
CA VAL A 417 -43.98 10.59 3.00
C VAL A 417 -43.97 9.90 1.64
N LYS A 418 -43.13 8.88 1.50
CA LYS A 418 -42.95 8.12 0.26
C LYS A 418 -44.12 7.15 0.07
N ASP A 419 -44.36 6.29 1.05
CA ASP A 419 -45.39 5.24 0.98
C ASP A 419 -46.12 5.07 2.30
N ILE A 420 -47.44 4.86 2.21
CA ILE A 420 -48.31 4.42 3.31
C ILE A 420 -48.79 3.02 2.98
N ILE A 421 -48.33 2.05 3.75
CA ILE A 421 -48.63 0.62 3.58
C ILE A 421 -49.67 0.23 4.63
N LEU A 422 -50.84 -0.16 4.14
CA LEU A 422 -51.96 -0.65 4.94
C LEU A 422 -51.84 -2.17 5.13
N PRO A 423 -52.20 -2.71 6.31
CA PRO A 423 -52.43 -4.14 6.49
C PRO A 423 -53.51 -4.65 5.54
N GLY A 424 -53.38 -5.90 5.08
CA GLY A 424 -54.29 -6.49 4.10
C GLY A 424 -55.76 -6.50 4.54
N GLU A 425 -56.01 -6.71 5.84
CA GLU A 425 -57.36 -6.71 6.43
C GLU A 425 -58.03 -5.35 6.29
N ILE A 426 -57.35 -4.26 6.69
CA ILE A 426 -57.86 -2.89 6.61
C ILE A 426 -58.08 -2.47 5.16
N LYS A 427 -57.14 -2.79 4.26
CA LYS A 427 -57.28 -2.51 2.83
C LYS A 427 -58.52 -3.17 2.23
N THR A 428 -58.85 -4.37 2.69
CA THR A 428 -60.04 -5.11 2.23
C THR A 428 -61.32 -4.47 2.74
N ILE A 429 -61.35 -4.02 4.01
CA ILE A 429 -62.50 -3.33 4.60
C ILE A 429 -62.74 -2.00 3.90
N LEU A 430 -61.70 -1.19 3.71
CA LEU A 430 -61.80 0.12 3.06
C LEU A 430 -62.30 -0.01 1.62
N SER A 431 -61.77 -0.98 0.87
CA SER A 431 -62.24 -1.27 -0.49
C SER A 431 -63.75 -1.58 -0.53
N LYS A 432 -64.26 -2.36 0.43
CA LYS A 432 -65.69 -2.69 0.54
C LYS A 432 -66.55 -1.47 0.91
N VAL A 433 -66.06 -0.60 1.80
CA VAL A 433 -66.78 0.63 2.18
C VAL A 433 -66.87 1.57 0.97
N VAL A 434 -65.76 1.80 0.27
CA VAL A 434 -65.73 2.63 -0.95
C VAL A 434 -66.62 2.04 -2.05
N GLU A 435 -66.61 0.72 -2.24
CA GLU A 435 -67.50 0.04 -3.19
C GLU A 435 -68.98 0.23 -2.82
N ALA A 436 -69.32 0.08 -1.54
CA ALA A 436 -70.67 0.30 -1.04
C ALA A 436 -71.12 1.76 -1.24
N GLU A 437 -70.29 2.74 -0.90
CA GLU A 437 -70.58 4.16 -1.09
C GLU A 437 -70.76 4.52 -2.56
N LYS A 438 -69.86 4.07 -3.44
CA LYS A 438 -69.97 4.32 -4.88
C LYS A 438 -71.19 3.64 -5.47
N SER A 439 -71.54 2.43 -5.03
CA SER A 439 -72.76 1.74 -5.46
C SER A 439 -74.03 2.47 -5.00
N ALA A 440 -74.03 3.00 -3.76
CA ALA A 440 -75.13 3.79 -3.23
C ALA A 440 -75.27 5.12 -3.98
N GLN A 441 -74.17 5.82 -4.24
CA GLN A 441 -74.13 7.05 -5.02
C GLN A 441 -74.65 6.81 -6.45
N ALA A 442 -74.18 5.74 -7.11
CA ALA A 442 -74.65 5.34 -8.44
C ALA A 442 -76.15 5.02 -8.44
N ASN A 443 -76.66 4.33 -7.41
CA ASN A 443 -78.09 4.05 -7.28
C ASN A 443 -78.93 5.32 -7.07
N VAL A 444 -78.44 6.30 -6.30
CA VAL A 444 -79.12 7.59 -6.12
C VAL A 444 -79.17 8.36 -7.43
N VAL A 445 -78.05 8.43 -8.16
CA VAL A 445 -78.02 9.04 -9.49
C VAL A 445 -78.98 8.32 -10.43
N ARG A 446 -78.92 6.98 -10.50
CA ARG A 446 -79.82 6.18 -11.35
C ARG A 446 -81.29 6.45 -11.02
N ARG A 447 -81.69 6.44 -9.75
CA ARG A 447 -83.08 6.74 -9.34
C ARG A 447 -83.50 8.17 -9.66
N ARG A 448 -82.59 9.15 -9.52
CA ARG A 448 -82.84 10.55 -9.90
C ARG A 448 -83.05 10.66 -11.41
N GLU A 449 -82.20 10.03 -12.21
CA GLU A 449 -82.32 9.97 -13.67
C GLU A 449 -83.62 9.27 -14.10
N GLU A 450 -83.95 8.12 -13.50
CA GLU A 450 -85.21 7.40 -13.75
C GLU A 450 -86.43 8.29 -13.44
N THR A 451 -86.44 8.97 -12.29
CA THR A 451 -87.54 9.87 -11.90
C THR A 451 -87.65 11.08 -12.84
N ALA A 452 -86.52 11.67 -13.23
CA ALA A 452 -86.48 12.78 -14.19
C ALA A 452 -86.98 12.34 -15.57
N ALA A 453 -86.55 11.17 -16.04
CA ALA A 453 -87.01 10.56 -17.27
C ALA A 453 -88.52 10.27 -17.24
N THR A 454 -89.04 9.66 -16.16
CA THR A 454 -90.49 9.38 -16.02
C THR A 454 -91.32 10.66 -15.97
N ARG A 455 -90.86 11.71 -15.27
CA ARG A 455 -91.54 13.02 -15.25
C ARG A 455 -91.55 13.67 -16.63
N SER A 456 -90.42 13.62 -17.34
CA SER A 456 -90.31 14.12 -18.72
C SER A 456 -91.25 13.36 -19.65
N MET A 457 -91.30 12.02 -19.55
CA MET A 457 -92.23 11.17 -20.31
C MET A 457 -93.69 11.50 -20.00
N LEU A 458 -94.06 11.69 -18.73
CA LEU A 458 -95.43 12.04 -18.33
C LEU A 458 -95.84 13.41 -18.89
N ASN A 459 -94.97 14.41 -18.81
CA ASN A 459 -95.21 15.72 -19.40
C ASN A 459 -95.36 15.64 -20.92
N THR A 460 -94.49 14.85 -21.56
CA THR A 460 -94.55 14.59 -23.01
C THR A 460 -95.86 13.91 -23.39
N ALA A 461 -96.30 12.90 -22.64
CA ALA A 461 -97.56 12.21 -22.86
C ALA A 461 -98.78 13.14 -22.73
N ARG A 462 -98.80 14.02 -21.72
CA ARG A 462 -99.87 15.04 -21.55
C ARG A 462 -99.96 15.99 -22.74
N VAL A 463 -98.81 16.51 -23.21
CA VAL A 463 -98.78 17.39 -24.39
C VAL A 463 -99.27 16.66 -25.65
N MET A 464 -99.02 15.36 -25.77
CA MET A 464 -99.49 14.54 -26.89
C MET A 464 -100.99 14.20 -26.82
N GLU A 465 -101.52 13.99 -25.61
CA GLU A 465 -102.96 13.75 -25.38
C GLU A 465 -103.80 14.95 -25.83
N ASP A 466 -103.35 16.17 -25.52
CA ASP A 466 -104.04 17.41 -25.88
C ASP A 466 -103.81 17.85 -27.35
N ASN A 467 -102.88 17.23 -28.08
CA ASN A 467 -102.52 17.63 -29.45
C ASN A 467 -102.29 16.43 -30.40
N PRO A 468 -103.29 16.06 -31.23
CA PRO A 468 -103.20 14.95 -32.18
C PRO A 468 -102.06 15.10 -33.22
N VAL A 469 -101.67 16.33 -33.58
CA VAL A 469 -100.59 16.58 -34.55
C VAL A 469 -99.22 16.29 -33.90
N ALA A 470 -99.06 16.60 -32.61
CA ALA A 470 -97.84 16.30 -31.86
C ALA A 470 -97.63 14.80 -31.67
N LEU A 471 -98.70 14.04 -31.41
CA LEU A 471 -98.65 12.57 -31.37
C LEU A 471 -98.20 12.00 -32.73
N ARG A 472 -98.77 12.50 -33.84
CA ARG A 472 -98.42 12.02 -35.18
C ARG A 472 -96.97 12.32 -35.55
N LEU A 473 -96.45 13.49 -35.18
CA LEU A 473 -95.03 13.83 -35.34
C LEU A 473 -94.14 12.90 -34.51
N LYS A 474 -94.54 12.53 -33.29
CA LYS A 474 -93.76 11.60 -32.47
C LYS A 474 -93.78 10.18 -33.02
N GLU A 475 -94.90 9.71 -33.55
CA GLU A 475 -94.96 8.44 -34.26
C GLU A 475 -93.99 8.42 -35.45
N LEU A 476 -93.93 9.52 -36.21
CA LEU A 476 -92.98 9.66 -37.32
C LEU A 476 -91.52 9.70 -36.84
N GLU A 477 -91.20 10.40 -35.75
CA GLU A 477 -89.85 10.39 -35.14
C GLU A 477 -89.46 8.98 -34.63
N VAL A 478 -90.42 8.24 -34.06
CA VAL A 478 -90.20 6.84 -33.66
C VAL A 478 -89.96 5.96 -34.88
N LEU A 479 -90.72 6.15 -35.96
CA LEU A 479 -90.53 5.44 -37.22
C LEU A 479 -89.18 5.79 -37.88
N GLU A 480 -88.76 7.06 -37.85
CA GLU A 480 -87.46 7.51 -38.33
C GLU A 480 -86.34 6.82 -37.57
N ARG A 481 -86.39 6.83 -36.24
CA ARG A 481 -85.39 6.17 -35.37
C ARG A 481 -85.39 4.64 -35.48
N ILE A 482 -86.54 4.04 -35.80
CA ILE A 482 -86.63 2.60 -36.14
C ILE A 482 -86.00 2.35 -37.51
N SER A 483 -86.30 3.19 -38.51
CA SER A 483 -85.72 3.12 -39.86
C SER A 483 -84.20 3.24 -39.83
N GLU A 484 -83.67 4.15 -38.99
CA GLU A 484 -82.24 4.34 -38.76
C GLU A 484 -81.57 3.07 -38.18
N LYS A 485 -82.29 2.26 -37.39
CA LYS A 485 -81.79 0.96 -36.89
C LYS A 485 -81.92 -0.19 -37.91
N ILE A 486 -82.71 -0.04 -38.98
CA ILE A 486 -83.03 -1.12 -39.95
C ILE A 486 -82.05 -1.15 -41.14
N GLU A 487 -81.08 -0.23 -41.25
CA GLU A 487 -80.09 -0.18 -42.34
C GLU A 487 -79.26 -1.47 -42.58
N LYS A 488 -79.36 -2.50 -41.71
CA LYS A 488 -78.84 -3.86 -41.97
C LYS A 488 -79.95 -4.91 -41.88
N ILE A 489 -80.56 -5.23 -43.03
CA ILE A 489 -81.26 -6.50 -43.24
C ILE A 489 -80.20 -7.56 -43.60
N GLN A 490 -79.85 -8.45 -42.66
CA GLN A 490 -79.11 -9.67 -42.98
C GLN A 490 -80.07 -10.67 -43.63
N VAL A 491 -80.03 -10.77 -44.96
CA VAL A 491 -80.70 -11.85 -45.70
C VAL A 491 -79.84 -13.11 -45.59
N ASN A 492 -80.17 -13.99 -44.63
CA ASN A 492 -79.53 -15.30 -44.49
C ASN A 492 -80.17 -16.31 -45.45
N GLY A 493 -80.04 -16.07 -46.76
CA GLY A 493 -80.47 -16.97 -47.83
C GLY A 493 -79.53 -16.87 -49.02
N SER A 494 -78.84 -17.95 -49.34
CA SER A 494 -77.85 -18.03 -50.43
C SER A 494 -78.50 -17.77 -51.79
N LEU A 495 -77.96 -16.84 -52.57
CA LEU A 495 -78.42 -16.50 -53.93
C LEU A 495 -78.46 -17.71 -54.89
N ASP A 496 -77.70 -18.77 -54.61
CA ASP A 496 -77.71 -20.00 -55.42
C ASP A 496 -79.00 -20.83 -55.26
N SER A 497 -79.69 -20.78 -54.11
CA SER A 497 -80.94 -21.54 -53.95
C SER A 497 -82.09 -20.92 -54.75
N ILE A 498 -82.08 -19.60 -54.92
CA ILE A 498 -83.12 -18.85 -55.66
C ILE A 498 -82.95 -18.99 -57.18
N LEU A 499 -81.71 -19.06 -57.67
CA LEU A 499 -81.43 -19.25 -59.10
C LEU A 499 -81.72 -20.67 -59.60
N THR A 500 -81.66 -21.68 -58.72
CA THR A 500 -81.92 -23.08 -59.09
C THR A 500 -83.43 -23.40 -59.17
N GLU A 501 -84.26 -22.79 -58.32
CA GLU A 501 -85.71 -22.99 -58.33
C GLU A 501 -86.44 -22.28 -59.49
N LEU A 502 -85.90 -21.18 -60.01
CA LEU A 502 -86.45 -20.48 -61.19
C LEU A 502 -86.17 -21.20 -62.52
N ILE A 503 -85.17 -22.09 -62.58
CA ILE A 503 -84.83 -22.84 -63.80
C ILE A 503 -85.64 -24.15 -63.92
N GLN A 504 -86.20 -24.67 -62.83
CA GLN A 504 -87.06 -25.87 -62.87
C GLN A 504 -88.52 -25.59 -63.28
N ILE A 505 -89.00 -24.35 -63.24
CA ILE A 505 -90.40 -24.02 -63.59
C ILE A 505 -90.61 -23.83 -65.11
N ASN A 506 -89.54 -23.86 -65.93
CA ASN A 506 -89.63 -23.73 -67.39
C ASN A 506 -89.08 -24.93 -68.19
N ARG A 507 -88.83 -26.08 -67.54
CA ARG A 507 -88.67 -27.38 -68.19
C ARG A 507 -89.32 -28.47 -67.31
N SER A 508 -90.37 -29.09 -67.88
CA SER A 508 -91.24 -30.18 -67.40
C SER A 508 -92.32 -29.83 -66.40
#